data_AF-A0A5M3VMD9-F1
#
_entry.id   AF-A0A5M3VMD9-F1
#
_cell.length_a   1.000
_cell.length_b   1.000
_cell.length_c   1.000
_cell.angle_alpha   90.00
_cell.angle_beta   90.00
_cell.angle_gamma   90.00
#
_symmetry.space_group_name_H-M   'P 1'
#
loop_
_entity.id
_entity.type
_entity.pdbx_description
1 polymer ?
#
loop_
_entity_poly.entity_id
_entity_poly.type
_entity_poly.pdbx_seq_one_letter_code
_entity_poly.pdbx_strand_id
1 'polypeptide(L)'
;MDEFGPLNLQPRPGQQWSAAGGKGKDPEREPRPRMRATYTRTQGVRHLFAALDLGRNKMYGHIKKRKRRGEFLEFCRYLRSLYPLDVRIAIICDNFSPHLTTKKDKRVGEWAEANNVEIAYTPTNSSWLNRIEAQFTALREFTLNGTDHADHREQGGMIRRYIAWRNRNTDNPRLRRIVKRANVA
;
A
#
# COMPACT_ATOMS: atom_id res chain seq x y z
N MET A 1 10.36 1.30 2.06
CA MET A 1 9.43 0.30 2.64
C MET A 1 8.54 1.08 3.58
N ASP A 2 7.24 0.82 3.55
CA ASP A 2 6.28 1.54 4.37
C ASP A 2 4.97 0.76 4.53
N GLU A 3 4.12 1.20 5.45
CA GLU A 3 2.78 0.69 5.66
C GLU A 3 1.70 1.60 5.07
N PHE A 4 0.92 1.06 4.14
CA PHE A 4 -0.26 1.71 3.62
C PHE A 4 -1.51 1.31 4.40
N GLY A 5 -2.23 2.31 4.91
CA GLY A 5 -3.49 2.13 5.59
C GLY A 5 -3.93 3.37 6.38
N PRO A 6 -5.00 3.26 7.16
CA PRO A 6 -5.80 2.05 7.38
C PRO A 6 -6.61 1.65 6.13
N LEU A 7 -6.58 0.37 5.80
CA LEU A 7 -7.42 -0.25 4.77
C LEU A 7 -8.78 -0.57 5.38
N ASN A 8 -9.68 0.42 5.29
CA ASN A 8 -11.06 0.32 5.76
C ASN A 8 -11.97 -0.13 4.62
N LEU A 9 -12.97 -0.95 4.97
CA LEU A 9 -14.09 -1.26 4.08
C LEU A 9 -15.10 -0.13 4.17
N GLN A 10 -15.00 0.77 3.20
CA GLN A 10 -15.92 1.88 3.03
C GLN A 10 -16.02 2.16 1.53
N PRO A 11 -17.16 2.68 1.06
CA PRO A 11 -17.25 3.20 -0.28
C PRO A 11 -16.20 4.30 -0.46
N ARG A 12 -15.45 4.22 -1.54
CA ARG A 12 -14.44 5.21 -1.91
C ARG A 12 -14.99 6.10 -3.02
N PRO A 13 -14.86 7.42 -2.90
CA PRO A 13 -15.21 8.31 -3.99
C PRO A 13 -14.39 7.97 -5.24
N GLY A 14 -15.00 8.17 -6.39
CA GLY A 14 -14.44 7.88 -7.69
C GLY A 14 -15.23 8.59 -8.78
N GLN A 15 -14.84 8.34 -10.02
CA GLN A 15 -15.48 8.90 -11.18
C GLN A 15 -16.01 7.76 -12.04
N GLN A 16 -17.24 7.90 -12.50
CA GLN A 16 -17.87 6.97 -13.43
C GLN A 16 -18.75 7.77 -14.39
N TRP A 17 -18.91 7.26 -15.61
CA TRP A 17 -19.90 7.78 -16.53
C TRP A 17 -21.29 7.55 -15.95
N SER A 18 -22.15 8.58 -15.99
CA SER A 18 -23.54 8.44 -15.59
C SER A 18 -24.42 9.27 -16.50
N ALA A 19 -25.55 8.72 -16.93
CA ALA A 19 -26.55 9.47 -17.69
C ALA A 19 -27.03 10.67 -16.86
N ALA A 20 -27.33 11.79 -17.53
CA ALA A 20 -27.78 13.05 -16.92
C ALA A 20 -28.95 12.82 -15.93
N GLY A 21 -29.02 13.69 -14.92
CA GLY A 21 -30.03 13.64 -13.88
C GLY A 21 -30.75 14.98 -13.81
N GLY A 22 -31.95 15.00 -13.23
CA GLY A 22 -32.78 16.20 -13.18
C GLY A 22 -33.79 16.25 -14.33
N LYS A 23 -34.10 17.46 -14.82
CA LYS A 23 -35.06 17.66 -15.92
C LYS A 23 -34.50 17.04 -17.21
N GLY A 24 -35.25 16.12 -17.82
CA GLY A 24 -34.81 15.35 -19.00
C GLY A 24 -34.26 13.95 -18.69
N LYS A 25 -34.43 13.44 -17.46
CA LYS A 25 -34.17 12.02 -17.19
C LYS A 25 -35.17 11.15 -17.96
N ASP A 26 -34.69 10.03 -18.49
CA ASP A 26 -35.55 8.94 -18.95
C ASP A 26 -36.41 8.43 -17.77
N PRO A 27 -37.76 8.41 -17.89
CA PRO A 27 -38.68 7.98 -16.84
C PRO A 27 -38.57 6.50 -16.48
N GLU A 28 -38.22 5.63 -17.44
CA GLU A 28 -38.17 4.18 -17.24
C GLU A 28 -36.82 3.70 -16.69
N ARG A 29 -35.86 4.61 -16.55
CA ARG A 29 -34.50 4.26 -16.13
C ARG A 29 -34.40 4.01 -14.63
N GLU A 30 -33.55 3.05 -14.29
CA GLU A 30 -33.16 2.78 -12.90
C GLU A 30 -32.49 4.00 -12.22
N PRO A 31 -32.77 4.25 -10.93
CA PRO A 31 -32.12 5.31 -10.18
C PRO A 31 -30.59 5.22 -10.22
N ARG A 32 -29.91 6.37 -10.22
CA ARG A 32 -28.44 6.38 -10.10
C ARG A 32 -28.03 5.67 -8.80
N PRO A 33 -27.08 4.72 -8.86
CA PRO A 33 -26.54 4.11 -7.67
C PRO A 33 -26.02 5.19 -6.70
N ARG A 34 -26.54 5.18 -5.48
CA ARG A 34 -26.07 6.07 -4.42
C ARG A 34 -24.93 5.38 -3.67
N MET A 35 -23.98 6.19 -3.22
CA MET A 35 -22.93 5.70 -2.33
C MET A 35 -23.57 5.27 -1.01
N ARG A 36 -23.30 4.04 -0.59
CA ARG A 36 -23.79 3.50 0.68
C ARG A 36 -23.29 4.35 1.85
N ALA A 37 -24.13 4.59 2.85
CA ALA A 37 -23.70 5.29 4.05
C ALA A 37 -22.79 4.38 4.91
N THR A 38 -21.83 4.96 5.65
CA THR A 38 -20.84 4.20 6.44
C THR A 38 -21.10 4.22 7.95
N TYR A 39 -22.36 4.15 8.37
CA TYR A 39 -22.73 4.22 9.79
C TYR A 39 -22.27 3.01 10.62
N THR A 40 -22.07 1.84 10.00
CA THR A 40 -21.69 0.61 10.72
C THR A 40 -20.45 -0.01 10.07
N ARG A 41 -19.37 -0.17 10.85
CA ARG A 41 -18.10 -0.77 10.41
C ARG A 41 -17.68 -1.90 11.36
N THR A 42 -18.12 -3.12 11.09
CA THR A 42 -17.91 -4.27 11.99
C THR A 42 -16.62 -5.07 11.70
N GLN A 43 -16.08 -4.98 10.48
CA GLN A 43 -15.00 -5.85 10.03
C GLN A 43 -13.58 -5.35 10.36
N GLY A 44 -13.48 -4.20 11.05
CA GLY A 44 -12.20 -3.57 11.40
C GLY A 44 -11.39 -3.14 10.18
N VAL A 45 -10.08 -2.98 10.39
CA VAL A 45 -9.14 -2.42 9.39
C VAL A 45 -8.03 -3.41 9.06
N ARG A 46 -7.35 -3.20 7.94
CA ARG A 46 -6.10 -3.89 7.58
C ARG A 46 -4.99 -2.88 7.30
N HIS A 47 -3.77 -3.38 7.22
CA HIS A 47 -2.58 -2.60 6.86
C HIS A 47 -1.81 -3.38 5.80
N LEU A 48 -1.37 -2.69 4.75
CA LEU A 48 -0.49 -3.26 3.74
C LEU A 48 0.94 -2.86 4.10
N PHE A 49 1.77 -3.82 4.48
CA PHE A 49 3.22 -3.63 4.45
C PHE A 49 3.68 -3.77 3.01
N ALA A 50 4.45 -2.82 2.49
CA ALA A 50 4.94 -2.88 1.12
C ALA A 50 6.37 -2.37 0.97
N ALA A 51 7.09 -2.96 0.01
CA ALA A 51 8.43 -2.58 -0.37
C ALA A 51 8.52 -2.40 -1.88
N LEU A 52 9.38 -1.47 -2.30
CA LEU A 52 9.76 -1.27 -3.68
C LEU A 52 11.24 -1.62 -3.79
N ASP A 53 11.55 -2.68 -4.52
CA ASP A 53 12.92 -2.95 -4.98
C ASP A 53 13.26 -1.95 -6.09
N LEU A 54 14.21 -1.06 -5.82
CA LEU A 54 14.63 -0.02 -6.75
C LEU A 54 15.43 -0.58 -7.92
N GLY A 55 16.20 -1.65 -7.72
CA GLY A 55 17.03 -2.27 -8.75
C GLY A 55 16.19 -3.06 -9.76
N ARG A 56 15.24 -3.87 -9.27
CA ARG A 56 14.34 -4.65 -10.14
C ARG A 56 13.07 -3.91 -10.53
N ASN A 57 12.83 -2.73 -9.96
CA ASN A 57 11.57 -1.98 -10.05
C ASN A 57 10.34 -2.87 -9.75
N LYS A 58 10.42 -3.70 -8.70
CA LYS A 58 9.35 -4.61 -8.28
C LYS A 58 8.77 -4.20 -6.93
N MET A 59 7.46 -4.13 -6.86
CA MET A 59 6.72 -3.90 -5.63
C MET A 59 6.29 -5.23 -5.01
N TYR A 60 6.43 -5.34 -3.70
CA TYR A 60 5.96 -6.47 -2.91
C TYR A 60 5.07 -5.97 -1.79
N GLY A 61 4.12 -6.78 -1.31
CA GLY A 61 3.36 -6.39 -0.14
C GLY A 61 2.50 -7.46 0.49
N HIS A 62 2.38 -7.39 1.82
CA HIS A 62 1.62 -8.30 2.67
C HIS A 62 0.55 -7.53 3.44
N ILE A 63 -0.68 -8.03 3.38
CA ILE A 63 -1.81 -7.46 4.13
C ILE A 63 -1.87 -8.10 5.51
N LYS A 64 -1.86 -7.28 6.55
CA LYS A 64 -1.83 -7.67 7.96
C LYS A 64 -2.99 -7.05 8.73
N LYS A 65 -3.39 -7.71 9.82
CA LYS A 65 -4.44 -7.22 10.73
C LYS A 65 -3.96 -6.07 11.62
N ARG A 66 -2.66 -6.04 11.92
CA ARG A 66 -2.00 -5.06 12.79
C ARG A 66 -0.69 -4.64 12.13
N LYS A 67 -0.16 -3.48 12.55
CA LYS A 67 1.15 -2.97 12.15
C LYS A 67 2.09 -2.86 13.35
N ARG A 68 2.49 -3.99 13.91
CA ARG A 68 3.42 -4.04 15.06
C ARG A 68 4.77 -4.56 14.58
N ARG A 69 5.76 -4.51 15.48
CA ARG A 69 7.14 -4.95 15.20
C ARG A 69 7.23 -6.40 14.74
N GLY A 70 6.32 -7.26 15.21
CA GLY A 70 6.24 -8.66 14.77
C GLY A 70 5.87 -8.79 13.29
N GLU A 71 4.79 -8.13 12.86
CA GLU A 71 4.38 -8.13 11.46
C GLU A 71 5.40 -7.44 10.54
N PHE A 72 6.05 -6.38 11.02
CA PHE A 72 7.17 -5.74 10.33
C PHE A 72 8.32 -6.73 10.09
N LEU A 73 8.79 -7.42 11.14
CA LEU A 73 9.87 -8.41 11.00
C LEU A 73 9.47 -9.58 10.10
N GLU A 74 8.23 -10.04 10.17
CA GLU A 74 7.74 -11.07 9.26
C GLU A 74 7.84 -10.63 7.80
N PHE A 75 7.51 -9.37 7.51
CA PHE A 75 7.67 -8.81 6.17
C PHE A 75 9.13 -8.63 5.78
N CYS A 76 10.00 -8.15 6.66
CA CYS A 76 11.43 -8.03 6.40
C CYS A 76 12.10 -9.39 6.13
N ARG A 77 11.71 -10.44 6.85
CA ARG A 77 12.14 -11.83 6.59
C ARG A 77 11.74 -12.31 5.20
N TYR A 78 10.52 -12.00 4.79
CA TYR A 78 10.09 -12.27 3.42
C TYR A 78 10.92 -11.50 2.40
N LEU A 79 11.20 -10.21 2.60
CA LEU A 79 12.06 -9.44 1.69
C LEU A 79 13.47 -10.03 1.62
N ARG A 80 14.02 -10.45 2.76
CA ARG A 80 15.32 -11.10 2.82
C ARG A 80 15.37 -12.39 2.01
N SER A 81 14.32 -13.21 2.07
CA SER A 81 14.29 -14.49 1.33
C SER A 81 14.23 -14.33 -0.19
N LEU A 82 14.05 -13.11 -0.72
CA LEU A 82 14.08 -12.81 -2.16
C LEU A 82 15.49 -12.63 -2.75
N TYR A 83 16.54 -12.68 -1.92
CA TYR A 83 17.93 -12.51 -2.33
C TYR A 83 18.84 -13.52 -1.64
N PRO A 84 19.94 -13.96 -2.28
CA PRO A 84 20.99 -14.76 -1.63
C PRO A 84 21.53 -14.10 -0.35
N LEU A 85 21.95 -14.91 0.64
CA LEU A 85 22.34 -14.44 1.99
C LEU A 85 23.61 -13.58 2.01
N ASP A 86 24.53 -13.84 1.09
CA ASP A 86 25.79 -13.11 0.87
C ASP A 86 25.57 -11.71 0.26
N VAL A 87 24.46 -11.49 -0.43
CA VAL A 87 24.08 -10.17 -0.95
C VAL A 87 23.51 -9.30 0.17
N ARG A 88 24.23 -8.24 0.53
CA ARG A 88 23.73 -7.24 1.49
C ARG A 88 22.54 -6.48 0.91
N ILE A 89 21.46 -6.33 1.69
CA ILE A 89 20.30 -5.51 1.31
C ILE A 89 20.09 -4.38 2.31
N ALA A 90 19.72 -3.20 1.81
CA ALA A 90 19.30 -2.07 2.65
C ALA A 90 17.78 -1.88 2.55
N ILE A 91 17.10 -1.94 3.69
CA ILE A 91 15.67 -1.64 3.81
C ILE A 91 15.54 -0.22 4.32
N ILE A 92 15.14 0.68 3.42
CA ILE A 92 14.85 2.08 3.77
C ILE A 92 13.41 2.16 4.28
N CYS A 93 13.18 2.71 5.47
CA CYS A 93 11.84 2.93 6.04
C CYS A 93 11.81 4.18 6.92
N ASP A 94 10.63 4.62 7.35
CA ASP A 94 10.52 5.71 8.31
C ASP A 94 10.95 5.27 9.72
N ASN A 95 11.01 6.22 10.65
CA ASN A 95 11.38 5.98 12.04
C ASN A 95 10.18 5.58 12.93
N PHE A 96 9.12 4.99 12.36
CA PHE A 96 7.98 4.50 13.11
C PHE A 96 8.41 3.45 14.15
N SER A 97 7.85 3.52 15.37
CA SER A 97 8.32 2.74 16.53
C SER A 97 8.50 1.23 16.26
N PRO A 98 7.58 0.52 15.59
CA PRO A 98 7.77 -0.86 15.14
C PRO A 98 9.03 -1.14 14.32
N HIS A 99 9.52 -0.18 13.54
CA HIS A 99 10.73 -0.31 12.73
C HIS A 99 12.00 -0.19 13.56
N LEU A 100 11.91 0.49 14.70
CA LEU A 100 13.07 0.83 15.50
C LEU A 100 13.58 -0.34 16.32
N THR A 101 14.91 -0.41 16.39
CA THR A 101 15.65 -1.07 17.46
C THR A 101 15.68 -0.12 18.65
N THR A 102 15.20 -0.56 19.80
CA THR A 102 15.10 0.26 21.01
C THR A 102 15.83 -0.40 22.16
N LYS A 103 16.10 0.35 23.24
CA LYS A 103 16.72 -0.22 24.47
C LYS A 103 15.94 -1.42 25.03
N LYS A 104 14.60 -1.37 24.95
CA LYS A 104 13.69 -2.41 25.49
C LYS A 104 13.45 -3.56 24.53
N ASP A 105 13.74 -3.37 23.24
CA ASP A 105 13.42 -4.33 22.21
C ASP A 105 14.37 -4.17 21.03
N LYS A 106 15.35 -5.07 20.97
CA LYS A 106 16.46 -5.04 20.01
C LYS A 106 16.24 -5.94 18.80
N ARG A 107 15.12 -6.66 18.74
CA ARG A 107 14.90 -7.76 17.79
C ARG A 107 15.03 -7.36 16.32
N VAL A 108 14.77 -6.09 15.98
CA VAL A 108 14.92 -5.60 14.60
C VAL A 108 16.40 -5.54 14.21
N GLY A 109 17.23 -4.88 15.03
CA GLY A 109 18.65 -4.73 14.80
C GLY A 109 19.39 -6.06 14.89
N GLU A 110 19.06 -6.89 15.89
CA GLU A 110 19.62 -8.25 16.01
C GLU A 110 19.31 -9.12 14.78
N TRP A 111 18.06 -9.06 14.30
CA TRP A 111 17.69 -9.76 13.08
C TRP A 111 18.43 -9.20 11.86
N ALA A 112 18.53 -7.87 11.73
CA ALA A 112 19.15 -7.24 10.58
C ALA A 112 20.64 -7.61 10.48
N GLU A 113 21.37 -7.51 11.60
CA GLU A 113 22.78 -7.89 11.71
C GLU A 113 23.00 -9.37 11.33
N ALA A 114 22.20 -10.28 11.91
CA ALA A 114 22.31 -11.71 11.65
C ALA A 114 21.95 -12.12 10.21
N ASN A 115 21.33 -11.24 9.42
CA ASN A 115 20.82 -11.56 8.08
C ASN A 115 21.49 -10.75 6.96
N ASN A 116 22.60 -10.05 7.24
CA ASN A 116 23.28 -9.18 6.28
C ASN A 116 22.31 -8.12 5.71
N VAL A 117 21.54 -7.50 6.59
CA VAL A 117 20.55 -6.46 6.28
C VAL A 117 20.91 -5.17 7.00
N GLU A 118 20.81 -4.06 6.29
CA GLU A 118 20.81 -2.73 6.90
C GLU A 118 19.37 -2.19 6.98
N ILE A 119 18.97 -1.69 8.15
CA ILE A 119 17.74 -0.90 8.28
C ILE A 119 18.13 0.57 8.29
N ALA A 120 17.80 1.28 7.21
CA ALA A 120 18.10 2.70 7.03
C ALA A 120 16.84 3.52 7.28
N TYR A 121 16.89 4.44 8.25
CA TYR A 121 15.74 5.28 8.59
C TYR A 121 15.77 6.60 7.82
N THR A 122 14.65 7.01 7.24
CA THR A 122 14.51 8.37 6.72
C THR A 122 14.51 9.38 7.87
N PRO A 123 15.04 10.61 7.68
CA PRO A 123 14.91 11.66 8.67
C PRO A 123 13.45 11.94 9.01
N THR A 124 13.22 12.49 10.21
CA THR A 124 11.88 12.89 10.65
C THR A 124 11.26 13.86 9.65
N ASN A 125 9.95 13.71 9.37
CA ASN A 125 9.19 14.52 8.41
C ASN A 125 9.74 14.49 6.97
N SER A 126 10.45 13.44 6.57
CA SER A 126 11.02 13.30 5.23
C SER A 126 10.37 12.17 4.42
N SER A 127 9.04 12.10 4.44
CA SER A 127 8.24 11.07 3.78
C SER A 127 8.48 11.04 2.24
N TRP A 128 8.75 12.21 1.65
CA TRP A 128 9.14 12.39 0.24
C TRP A 128 10.39 11.60 -0.18
N LEU A 129 11.28 11.25 0.75
CA LEU A 129 12.43 10.37 0.46
C LEU A 129 12.02 8.89 0.31
N ASN A 130 10.88 8.49 0.87
CA ASN A 130 10.41 7.12 0.85
C ASN A 130 9.69 6.81 -0.47
N ARG A 131 10.44 6.38 -1.48
CA ARG A 131 9.98 6.13 -2.87
C ARG A 131 8.76 5.21 -3.03
N ILE A 132 8.43 4.42 -2.01
CA ILE A 132 7.22 3.58 -2.01
C ILE A 132 5.94 4.41 -1.85
N GLU A 133 5.98 5.59 -1.21
CA GLU A 133 4.80 6.41 -0.96
C GLU A 133 4.12 6.84 -2.28
N ALA A 134 4.90 7.22 -3.29
CA ALA A 134 4.38 7.52 -4.61
C ALA A 134 3.70 6.30 -5.28
N GLN A 135 4.11 5.08 -4.94
CA GLN A 135 3.43 3.86 -5.41
C GLN A 135 2.07 3.67 -4.73
N PHE A 136 1.91 4.12 -3.49
CA PHE A 136 0.63 4.07 -2.79
C PHE A 136 -0.41 5.01 -3.38
N THR A 137 0.00 6.17 -3.89
CA THR A 137 -0.89 7.04 -4.67
C THR A 137 -1.44 6.31 -5.89
N ALA A 138 -0.58 5.64 -6.66
CA ALA A 138 -1.00 4.83 -7.79
C ALA A 138 -1.89 3.64 -7.37
N LEU A 139 -1.53 2.93 -6.31
CA LEU A 139 -2.35 1.83 -5.77
C LEU A 139 -3.76 2.32 -5.44
N ARG A 140 -3.88 3.45 -4.74
CA ARG A 140 -5.16 4.04 -4.38
C ARG A 140 -5.98 4.38 -5.63
N GLU A 141 -5.36 5.00 -6.62
CA GLU A 141 -6.05 5.39 -7.85
C GLU A 141 -6.56 4.19 -8.66
N PHE A 142 -5.72 3.19 -8.90
CA PHE A 142 -6.08 2.05 -9.75
C PHE A 142 -6.94 1.00 -9.05
N THR A 143 -6.87 0.92 -7.72
CA THR A 143 -7.42 -0.23 -6.97
C THR A 143 -8.53 0.15 -6.02
N LEU A 144 -8.48 1.33 -5.40
CA LEU A 144 -9.38 1.67 -4.30
C LEU A 144 -10.41 2.73 -4.66
N ASN A 145 -10.04 3.74 -5.45
CA ASN A 145 -10.98 4.79 -5.82
C ASN A 145 -12.17 4.23 -6.62
N GLY A 146 -13.38 4.66 -6.30
CA GLY A 146 -14.61 4.17 -6.94
C GLY A 146 -15.07 2.77 -6.54
N THR A 147 -14.50 2.18 -5.49
CA THR A 147 -14.87 0.83 -5.02
C THR A 147 -15.71 0.86 -3.74
N ASP A 148 -16.54 -0.17 -3.52
CA ASP A 148 -17.19 -0.48 -2.24
C ASP A 148 -17.05 -2.00 -2.00
N HIS A 149 -15.86 -2.43 -1.58
CA HIS A 149 -15.58 -3.84 -1.33
C HIS A 149 -16.40 -4.37 -0.14
N ALA A 150 -16.98 -5.55 -0.31
CA ALA A 150 -17.83 -6.20 0.69
C ALA A 150 -17.02 -6.72 1.89
N ASP A 151 -15.81 -7.21 1.64
CA ASP A 151 -14.93 -7.76 2.67
C ASP A 151 -13.43 -7.52 2.41
N HIS A 152 -12.62 -7.85 3.42
CA HIS A 152 -11.16 -7.73 3.36
C HIS A 152 -10.49 -8.73 2.40
N ARG A 153 -11.15 -9.85 2.07
CA ARG A 153 -10.65 -10.83 1.11
C ARG A 153 -10.73 -10.24 -0.30
N GLU A 154 -11.84 -9.59 -0.64
CA GLU A 154 -12.06 -8.90 -1.91
C GLU A 154 -11.07 -7.73 -2.08
N GLN A 155 -11.04 -6.79 -1.13
CA GLN A 155 -10.11 -5.66 -1.16
C GLN A 155 -8.66 -6.14 -1.24
N GLY A 156 -8.30 -7.15 -0.45
CA GLY A 156 -6.97 -7.71 -0.47
C GLY A 156 -6.63 -8.47 -1.76
N GLY A 157 -7.62 -9.09 -2.41
CA GLY A 157 -7.48 -9.69 -3.73
C GLY A 157 -7.19 -8.64 -4.81
N MET A 158 -7.91 -7.51 -4.77
CA MET A 158 -7.69 -6.38 -5.69
C MET A 158 -6.30 -5.78 -5.53
N ILE A 159 -5.84 -5.56 -4.30
CA ILE A 159 -4.48 -5.06 -4.03
C ILE A 159 -3.41 -6.02 -4.58
N ARG A 160 -3.56 -7.34 -4.37
CA ARG A 160 -2.62 -8.33 -4.91
C ARG A 160 -2.61 -8.34 -6.44
N ARG A 161 -3.79 -8.26 -7.07
CA ARG A 161 -3.92 -8.16 -8.53
C ARG A 161 -3.22 -6.91 -9.06
N TYR A 162 -3.41 -5.77 -8.40
CA TYR A 162 -2.73 -4.53 -8.75
C TYR A 162 -1.21 -4.66 -8.62
N ILE A 163 -0.67 -5.19 -7.53
CA ILE A 163 0.79 -5.36 -7.36
C ILE A 163 1.35 -6.22 -8.50
N ALA A 164 0.69 -7.34 -8.82
CA ALA A 164 1.09 -8.21 -9.92
C ALA A 164 1.02 -7.51 -11.28
N TRP A 165 -0.05 -6.73 -11.54
CA TRP A 165 -0.18 -5.92 -12.76
C TRP A 165 0.90 -4.84 -12.84
N ARG A 166 1.09 -4.05 -11.78
CA ARG A 166 2.09 -2.97 -11.69
C ARG A 166 3.50 -3.48 -11.98
N ASN A 167 3.85 -4.66 -11.46
CA ASN A 167 5.15 -5.29 -11.69
C ASN A 167 5.37 -5.74 -13.14
N ARG A 168 4.30 -5.95 -13.91
CA ARG A 168 4.37 -6.29 -15.34
C ARG A 168 4.18 -5.09 -16.27
N ASN A 169 3.81 -3.92 -15.75
CA ASN A 169 3.38 -2.76 -16.52
C ASN A 169 4.08 -1.48 -16.03
N THR A 170 5.37 -1.56 -15.69
CA THR A 170 6.13 -0.44 -15.10
C THR A 170 6.32 0.74 -16.04
N ASP A 171 6.18 0.49 -17.34
CA ASP A 171 6.23 1.44 -18.45
C ASP A 171 4.87 2.11 -18.74
N ASN A 172 3.78 1.64 -18.13
CA ASN A 172 2.44 2.18 -18.35
C ASN A 172 2.42 3.72 -18.17
N PRO A 173 2.01 4.50 -19.19
CA PRO A 173 2.11 5.96 -19.15
C PRO A 173 1.32 6.60 -18.01
N ARG A 174 0.13 6.04 -17.67
CA ARG A 174 -0.70 6.55 -16.59
C ARG A 174 -0.05 6.28 -15.23
N LEU A 175 0.45 5.06 -15.01
CA LEU A 175 1.19 4.71 -13.80
C LEU A 175 2.40 5.65 -13.60
N ARG A 176 3.22 5.83 -14.63
CA ARG A 176 4.40 6.71 -14.58
C ARG A 176 4.04 8.15 -14.26
N ARG A 177 2.95 8.67 -14.85
CA ARG A 177 2.46 10.03 -14.60
C ARG A 177 2.08 10.22 -13.14
N ILE A 178 1.32 9.29 -12.56
CA ILE A 178 0.87 9.36 -11.16
C ILE A 178 2.06 9.29 -10.22
N VAL A 179 2.95 8.32 -10.42
CA VAL A 179 4.15 8.15 -9.59
C VAL A 179 5.06 9.37 -9.70
N LYS A 180 5.28 9.92 -10.91
CA LYS A 180 6.10 11.13 -11.09
C LYS A 180 5.49 12.34 -10.37
N ARG A 181 4.18 12.55 -10.52
CA ARG A 181 3.48 13.65 -9.84
C ARG A 181 3.59 13.54 -8.31
N ALA A 182 3.45 12.33 -7.77
CA ALA A 182 3.53 12.10 -6.34
C ALA A 182 4.95 12.24 -5.77
N ASN A 183 6.01 12.06 -6.57
CA ASN A 183 7.39 12.26 -6.13
C ASN A 183 7.85 13.74 -6.17
N VAL A 184 7.07 14.63 -6.79
CA VAL A 184 7.40 16.06 -6.95
C VAL A 184 6.57 16.95 -6.00
N ALA A 185 5.57 16.36 -5.34
CA ALA A 185 4.72 17.01 -4.35
C ALA A 185 5.27 16.78 -2.94
#